data_AF-A0A5N5SJ41-F1
#
_entry.id   AF-A0A5N5SJ41-F1
#
_cell.length_a   1.000
_cell.length_b   1.000
_cell.length_c   1.000
_cell.angle_alpha   90.00
_cell.angle_beta   90.00
_cell.angle_gamma   90.00
#
_symmetry.space_group_name_H-M   'P 1'
#
loop_
_entity.id
_entity.type
_entity.pdbx_description
1 polymer ?
#
loop_
_entity_poly.entity_id
_entity_poly.type
_entity_poly.pdbx_seq_one_letter_code
_entity_poly.pdbx_strand_id
1 'polypeptide(L)'
;MEGRKIDEKRSKSFKTLSFIVLQIFVPLTSANQCIWYDHCGKLDNNRADVNCAYNGTAKPLSSAGQELLRKACPELVEELSEGGSFLNTCCNEVQAKSLSNSLKLMEEMLGKCPTCMRNIRVPFCYMTCAPYQSEFLEPVSYKPATLKNKKGKEMISDMKFYIARDFVENIYQSCSGVHFASANQRVIEIFCGSYGASCNAVRLFNYLGDYTNNEYTPLNIQYEFIENGETSGNFKPLNKTTIPCHEAAKDNYPCTCADCATSLPPNSRKLG
;
A
#
# COMPACT_ATOMS: atom_id res chain seq x y z
N MET A 1 -74.81 36.92 37.16
CA MET A 1 -74.38 37.84 38.23
C MET A 1 -72.88 37.70 38.33
N GLU A 2 -72.18 38.58 37.63
CA GLU A 2 -71.52 39.75 38.24
C GLU A 2 -70.28 39.29 39.02
N GLY A 3 -69.05 39.69 38.73
CA GLY A 3 -68.62 40.80 37.92
C GLY A 3 -67.08 40.83 37.84
N ARG A 4 -66.64 41.82 37.06
CA ARG A 4 -65.30 42.14 36.58
C ARG A 4 -64.48 42.92 37.64
N LYS A 5 -63.15 42.72 37.69
CA LYS A 5 -62.05 43.67 38.07
C LYS A 5 -60.72 42.90 37.95
N ILE A 6 -59.86 43.07 36.93
CA ILE A 6 -58.91 44.17 36.57
C ILE A 6 -57.80 44.39 37.62
N ASP A 7 -56.56 44.49 37.12
CA ASP A 7 -55.27 44.93 37.71
C ASP A 7 -54.39 43.84 38.38
N GLU A 8 -53.06 43.74 38.20
CA GLU A 8 -52.05 44.54 37.50
C GLU A 8 -50.72 43.73 37.43
N LYS A 9 -49.97 43.91 36.32
CA LYS A 9 -48.54 43.63 36.04
C LYS A 9 -47.73 42.68 36.96
N ARG A 10 -47.06 41.70 36.32
CA ARG A 10 -45.58 41.62 36.36
C ARG A 10 -45.00 40.85 35.16
N SER A 11 -44.35 41.61 34.28
CA SER A 11 -43.52 41.11 33.18
C SER A 11 -42.42 40.18 33.70
N LYS A 12 -42.36 38.96 33.16
CA LYS A 12 -41.17 38.11 33.16
C LYS A 12 -40.95 37.59 31.75
N SER A 13 -39.98 38.20 31.08
CA SER A 13 -39.46 37.81 29.77
C SER A 13 -38.95 36.37 29.83
N PHE A 14 -39.65 35.44 29.17
CA PHE A 14 -39.17 34.09 28.89
C PHE A 14 -38.24 34.19 27.68
N LYS A 15 -36.93 34.21 27.91
CA LYS A 15 -35.94 34.01 26.84
C LYS A 15 -35.89 32.52 26.52
N THR A 16 -36.50 32.12 25.42
CA THR A 16 -36.38 30.78 24.85
C THR A 16 -34.92 30.58 24.43
N LEU A 17 -34.18 29.74 25.16
CA LEU A 17 -32.80 29.40 24.85
C LEU A 17 -32.81 28.45 23.64
N SER A 18 -32.64 28.99 22.43
CA SER A 18 -32.42 28.20 21.23
C SER A 18 -31.00 27.62 21.30
N PHE A 19 -30.90 26.33 21.64
CA PHE A 19 -29.65 25.58 21.51
C PHE A 19 -29.37 25.35 20.03
N ILE A 20 -28.57 26.23 19.44
CA ILE A 20 -27.96 26.00 18.13
C ILE A 20 -26.94 24.88 18.32
N VAL A 21 -27.28 23.66 17.92
CA VAL A 21 -26.32 22.56 17.79
C VAL A 21 -25.45 22.89 16.59
N LEU A 22 -24.30 23.50 16.86
CA LEU A 22 -23.25 23.69 15.86
C LEU A 22 -22.72 22.30 15.51
N GLN A 23 -23.26 21.70 14.44
CA GLN A 23 -22.70 20.51 13.83
C GLN A 23 -21.31 20.89 13.32
N ILE A 24 -20.29 20.58 14.13
CA ILE A 24 -18.90 20.64 13.71
C ILE A 24 -18.78 19.64 12.57
N PHE A 25 -18.81 20.14 11.33
CA PHE A 25 -18.35 19.38 10.18
C PHE A 25 -16.85 19.20 10.38
N VAL A 26 -16.48 18.11 11.05
CA VAL A 26 -15.09 17.66 11.05
C VAL A 26 -14.83 17.27 9.60
N PRO A 27 -13.93 17.95 8.87
CA PRO A 27 -13.56 17.50 7.54
C PRO A 27 -13.08 16.07 7.68
N LEU A 28 -13.68 15.16 6.91
CA LEU A 28 -13.26 13.76 6.86
C LEU A 28 -11.78 13.78 6.46
N THR A 29 -10.91 13.63 7.44
CA THR A 29 -9.48 13.47 7.19
C THR A 29 -9.31 12.28 6.25
N SER A 30 -8.49 12.43 5.22
CA SER A 30 -8.15 11.38 4.22
C SER A 30 -7.63 10.09 4.85
N ALA A 31 -7.28 10.12 6.13
CA ALA A 31 -6.98 8.96 6.94
C ALA A 31 -8.19 8.01 6.98
N ASN A 32 -8.08 6.88 6.29
CA ASN A 32 -9.06 5.78 6.15
C ASN A 32 -9.86 5.71 4.84
N GLN A 33 -9.44 6.41 3.79
CA GLN A 33 -10.10 6.34 2.49
C GLN A 33 -9.39 5.39 1.50
N CYS A 34 -10.14 4.42 0.98
CA CYS A 34 -9.72 3.43 0.00
C CYS A 34 -9.93 3.89 -1.45
N ILE A 35 -9.21 3.28 -2.39
CA ILE A 35 -9.47 3.43 -3.84
C ILE A 35 -10.09 2.17 -4.46
N TRP A 36 -9.94 1.02 -3.78
CA TRP A 36 -10.52 -0.24 -4.20
C TRP A 36 -10.96 -1.11 -3.04
N TYR A 37 -11.77 -2.12 -3.36
CA TYR A 37 -12.12 -3.20 -2.45
C TYR A 37 -12.74 -4.37 -3.23
N ASP A 38 -12.31 -5.60 -2.93
CA ASP A 38 -12.71 -6.83 -3.63
C ASP A 38 -12.14 -6.97 -5.06
N HIS A 39 -12.20 -8.18 -5.62
CA HIS A 39 -11.82 -8.42 -7.02
C HIS A 39 -13.01 -8.23 -7.96
N CYS A 40 -12.73 -7.70 -9.16
CA CYS A 40 -13.70 -7.53 -10.24
C CYS A 40 -13.40 -8.38 -11.48
N GLY A 41 -12.31 -9.14 -11.48
CA GLY A 41 -11.92 -10.09 -12.52
C GLY A 41 -10.65 -9.68 -13.23
N LYS A 42 -10.39 -10.23 -14.41
CA LYS A 42 -9.13 -10.05 -15.12
C LYS A 42 -9.21 -8.90 -16.13
N LEU A 43 -8.12 -8.14 -16.25
CA LEU A 43 -7.89 -7.29 -17.42
C LEU A 43 -7.46 -8.17 -18.59
N ASP A 44 -8.19 -8.08 -19.71
CA ASP A 44 -7.91 -8.81 -20.94
C ASP A 44 -7.57 -10.30 -20.67
N ASN A 45 -6.36 -10.76 -21.00
CA ASN A 45 -5.91 -12.14 -20.77
C ASN A 45 -4.91 -12.28 -19.60
N ASN A 46 -4.89 -11.34 -18.65
CA ASN A 46 -3.94 -11.36 -17.55
C ASN A 46 -4.13 -12.59 -16.62
N ARG A 47 -3.06 -13.02 -15.95
CA ARG A 47 -3.04 -14.18 -15.05
C ARG A 47 -3.78 -13.90 -13.75
N ALA A 48 -3.74 -12.67 -13.24
CA ALA A 48 -4.31 -12.27 -11.96
C ALA A 48 -5.58 -11.42 -12.11
N ASP A 49 -6.47 -11.51 -11.11
CA ASP A 49 -7.61 -10.62 -10.98
C ASP A 49 -7.16 -9.22 -10.54
N VAL A 50 -7.88 -8.20 -10.99
CA VAL A 50 -7.76 -6.80 -10.58
C VAL A 50 -8.91 -6.39 -9.66
N ASN A 51 -8.68 -5.30 -8.92
CA ASN A 51 -9.57 -4.85 -7.87
C ASN A 51 -10.75 -4.04 -8.43
N CYS A 52 -11.91 -4.16 -7.77
CA CYS A 52 -13.05 -3.28 -8.04
C CYS A 52 -12.78 -1.88 -7.53
N ALA A 53 -13.15 -0.86 -8.31
CA ALA A 53 -13.17 0.52 -7.85
C ALA A 53 -14.07 0.67 -6.60
N TYR A 54 -13.56 1.37 -5.59
CA TYR A 54 -14.27 1.60 -4.34
C TYR A 54 -13.75 2.85 -3.64
N ASN A 55 -14.59 3.86 -3.53
CA ASN A 55 -14.26 5.14 -2.90
C ASN A 55 -14.91 5.25 -1.51
N GLY A 56 -14.78 4.23 -0.67
CA GLY A 56 -15.28 4.26 0.71
C GLY A 56 -14.21 3.99 1.74
N THR A 57 -14.62 3.87 3.00
CA THR A 57 -13.71 3.67 4.12
C THR A 57 -13.18 2.24 4.21
N ALA A 58 -12.03 2.08 4.84
CA ALA A 58 -11.49 0.77 5.19
C ALA A 58 -12.51 -0.08 6.00
N LYS A 59 -12.45 -1.40 5.83
CA LYS A 59 -13.41 -2.34 6.43
C LYS A 59 -12.70 -3.36 7.33
N PRO A 60 -13.39 -3.92 8.34
CA PRO A 60 -12.82 -4.96 9.17
C PRO A 60 -12.40 -6.18 8.34
N LEU A 61 -11.15 -6.61 8.52
CA LEU A 61 -10.63 -7.83 7.89
C LEU A 61 -10.99 -9.07 8.71
N SER A 62 -11.36 -10.16 8.03
CA SER A 62 -11.62 -11.46 8.66
C SER A 62 -10.39 -11.98 9.40
N SER A 63 -10.58 -12.90 10.36
CA SER A 63 -9.47 -13.52 11.10
C SER A 63 -8.46 -14.22 10.17
N ALA A 64 -8.96 -14.97 9.17
CA ALA A 64 -8.11 -15.62 8.17
C ALA A 64 -7.35 -14.61 7.29
N GLY A 65 -8.00 -13.50 6.89
CA GLY A 65 -7.33 -12.41 6.20
C GLY A 65 -6.23 -11.76 7.04
N GLN A 66 -6.48 -11.56 8.34
CA GLN A 66 -5.48 -11.02 9.26
C GLN A 66 -4.30 -11.96 9.45
N GLU A 67 -4.51 -13.28 9.50
CA GLU A 67 -3.43 -14.27 9.56
C GLU A 67 -2.53 -14.22 8.32
N LEU A 68 -3.14 -14.14 7.12
CA LEU A 68 -2.40 -13.97 5.87
C LEU A 68 -1.55 -12.69 5.89
N LEU A 69 -2.11 -11.56 6.32
CA LEU A 69 -1.37 -10.29 6.40
C LEU A 69 -0.31 -10.28 7.51
N ARG A 70 -0.53 -10.92 8.66
CA ARG A 70 0.50 -11.03 9.71
C ARG A 70 1.75 -11.72 9.18
N LYS A 71 1.57 -12.73 8.33
CA LYS A 71 2.68 -13.46 7.71
C LYS A 71 3.32 -12.68 6.57
N ALA A 72 2.52 -12.15 5.65
CA ALA A 72 3.02 -11.53 4.42
C ALA A 72 3.43 -10.05 4.59
N CYS A 73 2.79 -9.34 5.51
CA CYS A 73 2.87 -7.89 5.68
C CYS A 73 2.92 -7.47 7.17
N PRO A 74 3.82 -8.04 8.00
CA PRO A 74 3.86 -7.76 9.44
C PRO A 74 3.94 -6.27 9.78
N GLU A 75 4.70 -5.46 9.03
CA GLU A 75 4.85 -4.02 9.29
C GLU A 75 3.54 -3.25 9.16
N LEU A 76 2.72 -3.62 8.16
CA LEU A 76 1.40 -3.03 8.02
C LEU A 76 0.50 -3.45 9.19
N VAL A 77 0.56 -4.72 9.60
CA VAL A 77 -0.27 -5.19 10.71
C VAL A 77 0.15 -4.54 12.02
N GLU A 78 1.45 -4.40 12.28
CA GLU A 78 1.98 -3.72 13.47
C GLU A 78 1.47 -2.28 13.53
N GLU A 79 1.64 -1.50 12.45
CA GLU A 79 1.15 -0.11 12.35
C GLU A 79 -0.36 0.00 12.62
N LEU A 80 -1.15 -0.91 12.07
CA LEU A 80 -2.61 -0.88 12.22
C LEU A 80 -3.11 -1.43 13.56
N SER A 81 -2.27 -2.19 14.28
CA SER A 81 -2.62 -2.79 15.58
C SER A 81 -2.30 -1.85 16.75
N GLU A 82 -1.58 -0.76 16.50
CA GLU A 82 -1.36 0.32 17.47
C GLU A 82 -2.69 0.99 17.82
N GLY A 83 -3.34 0.53 18.90
CA GLY A 83 -4.64 1.06 19.37
C GLY A 83 -5.70 0.01 19.70
N GLY A 84 -5.43 -1.28 19.54
CA GLY A 84 -6.29 -2.36 20.05
C GLY A 84 -7.62 -2.56 19.32
N SER A 85 -7.80 -1.96 18.14
CA SER A 85 -9.01 -2.10 17.31
C SER A 85 -8.90 -3.26 16.32
N PHE A 86 -10.06 -3.69 15.78
CA PHE A 86 -10.13 -4.56 14.62
C PHE A 86 -9.29 -4.00 13.46
N LEU A 87 -8.55 -4.89 12.78
CA LEU A 87 -7.71 -4.52 11.63
C LEU A 87 -8.61 -4.08 10.46
N ASN A 88 -8.72 -2.78 10.26
CA ASN A 88 -9.44 -2.22 9.12
C ASN A 88 -8.50 -2.07 7.93
N THR A 89 -8.88 -2.63 6.78
CA THR A 89 -8.07 -2.64 5.56
C THR A 89 -8.87 -2.25 4.33
N CYS A 90 -8.17 -1.79 3.30
CA CYS A 90 -8.73 -1.58 1.96
C CYS A 90 -8.71 -2.84 1.08
N CYS A 91 -8.42 -4.00 1.68
CA CYS A 91 -8.48 -5.30 1.04
C CYS A 91 -9.34 -6.26 1.84
N ASN A 92 -9.94 -7.24 1.17
CA ASN A 92 -10.61 -8.38 1.82
C ASN A 92 -9.67 -9.61 1.89
N GLU A 93 -10.17 -10.70 2.46
CA GLU A 93 -9.42 -11.95 2.59
C GLU A 93 -8.92 -12.52 1.25
N VAL A 94 -9.73 -12.42 0.19
CA VAL A 94 -9.37 -12.91 -1.15
C VAL A 94 -8.20 -12.11 -1.71
N GLN A 95 -8.23 -10.79 -1.57
CA GLN A 95 -7.13 -9.91 -1.96
C GLN A 95 -5.87 -10.16 -1.11
N ALA A 96 -6.01 -10.33 0.20
CA ALA A 96 -4.90 -10.67 1.09
C ALA A 96 -4.25 -12.01 0.70
N LYS A 97 -5.04 -13.00 0.30
CA LYS A 97 -4.56 -14.29 -0.20
C LYS A 97 -3.80 -14.14 -1.52
N SER A 98 -4.35 -13.38 -2.47
CA SER A 98 -3.67 -13.11 -3.74
C SER A 98 -2.34 -12.39 -3.55
N LEU A 99 -2.32 -11.36 -2.70
CA LEU A 99 -1.09 -10.66 -2.31
C LEU A 99 -0.07 -11.63 -1.70
N SER A 100 -0.50 -12.44 -0.73
CA SER A 100 0.38 -13.42 -0.08
C SER A 100 0.99 -14.41 -1.08
N ASN A 101 0.23 -14.85 -2.09
CA ASN A 101 0.74 -15.77 -3.12
C ASN A 101 1.76 -15.08 -4.02
N SER A 102 1.50 -13.84 -4.46
CA SER A 102 2.45 -13.08 -5.28
C SER A 102 3.75 -12.78 -4.53
N LEU A 103 3.66 -12.43 -3.24
CA LEU A 103 4.83 -12.20 -2.40
C LEU A 103 5.62 -13.48 -2.13
N LYS A 104 4.95 -14.63 -2.00
CA LYS A 104 5.61 -15.93 -1.86
C LYS A 104 6.46 -16.26 -3.09
N LEU A 105 5.97 -15.96 -4.30
CA LEU A 105 6.76 -16.14 -5.52
C LEU A 105 8.03 -15.29 -5.52
N MET A 106 7.96 -14.04 -5.04
CA MET A 106 9.15 -13.20 -4.87
C MET A 106 10.09 -13.76 -3.80
N GLU A 107 9.54 -14.29 -2.70
CA GLU A 107 10.30 -14.89 -1.59
C GLU A 107 11.09 -16.13 -2.04
N GLU A 108 10.58 -16.93 -2.97
CA GLU A 108 11.33 -18.07 -3.55
C GLU A 108 12.64 -17.62 -4.24
N MET A 109 12.69 -16.38 -4.73
CA MET A 109 13.87 -15.82 -5.38
C MET A 109 14.75 -15.00 -4.43
N LEU A 110 14.13 -14.25 -3.51
CA LEU A 110 14.80 -13.31 -2.61
C LEU A 110 15.09 -13.86 -1.21
N GLY A 111 14.61 -15.06 -0.87
CA GLY A 111 14.63 -15.62 0.48
C GLY A 111 16.04 -15.80 1.09
N LYS A 112 17.10 -15.79 0.27
CA LYS A 112 18.49 -15.78 0.75
C LYS A 112 18.89 -14.47 1.44
N CYS A 113 18.20 -13.38 1.13
CA CYS A 113 18.38 -12.07 1.74
C CYS A 113 17.04 -11.58 2.31
N PRO A 114 16.70 -11.98 3.55
CA PRO A 114 15.42 -11.67 4.16
C PRO A 114 15.17 -10.17 4.32
N THR A 115 16.23 -9.37 4.51
CA THR A 115 16.14 -7.90 4.57
C THR A 115 15.70 -7.31 3.23
N CYS A 116 16.25 -7.77 2.10
CA CYS A 116 15.78 -7.36 0.77
C CYS A 116 14.31 -7.77 0.58
N MET A 117 13.98 -9.02 0.86
CA MET A 117 12.61 -9.53 0.71
C MET A 117 11.62 -8.69 1.53
N ARG A 118 11.99 -8.34 2.77
CA ARG A 118 11.22 -7.44 3.61
C ARG A 118 11.03 -6.06 2.96
N ASN A 119 12.10 -5.43 2.47
CA ASN A 119 12.02 -4.09 1.91
C ASN A 119 11.15 -4.05 0.64
N ILE A 120 11.33 -5.00 -0.28
CA ILE A 120 10.63 -4.99 -1.57
C ILE A 120 9.12 -5.30 -1.45
N ARG A 121 8.69 -6.05 -0.43
CA ARG A 121 7.25 -6.35 -0.24
C ARG A 121 6.46 -5.20 0.35
N VAL A 122 7.12 -4.27 1.07
CA VAL A 122 6.42 -3.17 1.78
C VAL A 122 5.55 -2.34 0.83
N PRO A 123 6.04 -1.80 -0.31
CA PRO A 123 5.18 -1.04 -1.21
C PRO A 123 3.91 -1.79 -1.63
N PHE A 124 4.02 -3.08 -1.96
CA PHE A 124 2.88 -3.90 -2.37
C PHE A 124 1.89 -4.16 -1.24
N CYS A 125 2.37 -4.36 -0.01
CA CYS A 125 1.53 -4.50 1.19
C CYS A 125 0.66 -3.25 1.41
N TYR A 126 1.30 -2.07 1.43
CA TYR A 126 0.60 -0.81 1.69
C TYR A 126 -0.32 -0.43 0.52
N MET A 127 0.17 -0.57 -0.72
CA MET A 127 -0.66 -0.38 -1.91
C MET A 127 -1.92 -1.24 -1.87
N THR A 128 -1.82 -2.50 -1.48
CA THR A 128 -2.96 -3.43 -1.53
C THR A 128 -3.96 -3.24 -0.39
N CYS A 129 -3.48 -3.04 0.83
CA CYS A 129 -4.31 -3.22 2.03
C CYS A 129 -4.32 -2.03 3.00
N ALA A 130 -3.45 -1.03 2.86
CA ALA A 130 -3.43 0.10 3.80
C ALA A 130 -4.79 0.83 3.81
N PRO A 131 -5.30 1.26 4.98
CA PRO A 131 -6.61 1.88 5.07
C PRO A 131 -6.67 3.29 4.45
N TYR A 132 -5.53 3.90 4.17
CA TYR A 132 -5.39 5.27 3.66
C TYR A 132 -4.81 5.34 2.23
N GLN A 133 -5.13 4.35 1.38
CA GLN A 133 -4.66 4.25 0.00
C GLN A 133 -4.76 5.54 -0.81
N SER A 134 -5.86 6.29 -0.65
CA SER A 134 -6.09 7.53 -1.42
C SER A 134 -5.06 8.63 -1.14
N GLU A 135 -4.24 8.52 -0.09
CA GLU A 135 -3.15 9.47 0.14
C GLU A 135 -2.02 9.33 -0.89
N PHE A 136 -1.80 8.13 -1.43
CA PHE A 136 -0.66 7.81 -2.29
C PHE A 136 -1.02 7.07 -3.58
N LEU A 137 -2.30 6.75 -3.82
CA LEU A 137 -2.78 6.12 -5.05
C LEU A 137 -3.87 6.98 -5.71
N GLU A 138 -3.77 7.13 -7.04
CA GLU A 138 -4.76 7.82 -7.88
C GLU A 138 -5.21 6.89 -9.01
N PRO A 139 -6.46 6.39 -9.01
CA PRO A 139 -7.00 5.68 -10.16
C PRO A 139 -7.13 6.60 -11.37
N VAL A 140 -6.66 6.16 -12.53
CA VAL A 140 -6.64 6.95 -13.77
C VAL A 140 -7.64 6.43 -14.79
N SER A 141 -7.73 5.11 -14.95
CA SER A 141 -8.67 4.49 -15.89
C SER A 141 -9.35 3.27 -15.29
N TYR A 142 -10.53 2.98 -15.84
CA TYR A 142 -11.40 1.90 -15.40
C TYR A 142 -11.84 1.05 -16.59
N LYS A 143 -12.17 -0.21 -16.31
CA LYS A 143 -12.84 -1.12 -17.25
C LYS A 143 -14.04 -1.78 -16.56
N PRO A 144 -15.06 -2.26 -17.31
CA PRO A 144 -16.17 -3.01 -16.71
C PRO A 144 -15.68 -4.31 -16.05
N ALA A 145 -16.24 -4.66 -14.90
CA ALA A 145 -15.93 -5.92 -14.21
C ALA A 145 -16.27 -7.14 -15.09
N THR A 146 -15.41 -8.16 -15.05
CA THR A 146 -15.56 -9.40 -15.83
C THR A 146 -16.13 -10.57 -15.01
N LEU A 147 -16.09 -10.49 -13.67
CA LEU A 147 -16.74 -11.48 -12.80
C LEU A 147 -18.27 -11.34 -12.82
N LYS A 148 -18.96 -12.47 -13.01
CA LYS A 148 -20.44 -12.52 -13.11
C LYS A 148 -21.15 -11.94 -11.89
N ASN A 149 -20.61 -12.16 -10.69
CA ASN A 149 -21.17 -11.65 -9.43
C ASN A 149 -20.80 -10.18 -9.14
N LYS A 150 -20.09 -9.50 -10.06
CA LYS A 150 -19.71 -8.09 -9.98
C LYS A 150 -20.29 -7.25 -11.13
N LYS A 151 -21.32 -7.75 -11.82
CA LYS A 151 -21.97 -7.05 -12.93
C LYS A 151 -22.37 -5.63 -12.52
N GLY A 152 -22.03 -4.65 -13.37
CA GLY A 152 -22.31 -3.23 -13.13
C GLY A 152 -21.27 -2.51 -12.26
N LYS A 153 -20.24 -3.20 -11.79
CA LYS A 153 -19.06 -2.58 -11.17
C LYS A 153 -17.97 -2.30 -12.19
N GLU A 154 -17.07 -1.41 -11.82
CA GLU A 154 -15.85 -1.10 -12.56
C GLU A 154 -14.63 -1.66 -11.82
N MET A 155 -13.63 -2.08 -12.58
CA MET A 155 -12.29 -2.42 -12.09
C MET A 155 -11.29 -1.35 -12.51
N ILE A 156 -10.33 -1.08 -11.64
CA ILE A 156 -9.24 -0.14 -11.96
C ILE A 156 -8.28 -0.83 -12.91
N SER A 157 -8.00 -0.20 -14.05
CA SER A 157 -7.11 -0.73 -15.07
C SER A 157 -5.75 -0.02 -15.16
N ASP A 158 -5.72 1.22 -14.69
CA ASP A 158 -4.54 2.08 -14.70
C ASP A 158 -4.60 3.01 -13.48
N MET A 159 -3.46 3.21 -12.81
CA MET A 159 -3.36 4.11 -11.67
C MET A 159 -1.97 4.73 -11.55
N LYS A 160 -1.89 5.87 -10.86
CA LYS A 160 -0.62 6.40 -10.36
C LYS A 160 -0.36 5.96 -8.92
N PHE A 161 0.90 5.71 -8.62
CA PHE A 161 1.39 5.40 -7.29
C PHE A 161 2.49 6.41 -6.92
N TYR A 162 2.15 7.34 -6.05
CA TYR A 162 3.07 8.31 -5.48
C TYR A 162 3.94 7.65 -4.42
N ILE A 163 5.24 7.64 -4.65
CA ILE A 163 6.21 6.94 -3.80
C ILE A 163 7.46 7.78 -3.62
N ALA A 164 8.04 7.75 -2.41
CA ALA A 164 9.26 8.53 -2.15
C ALA A 164 10.45 7.94 -2.91
N ARG A 165 11.27 8.80 -3.51
CA ARG A 165 12.43 8.40 -4.30
C ARG A 165 13.46 7.63 -3.47
N ASP A 166 13.87 8.17 -2.34
CA ASP A 166 14.84 7.49 -1.47
C ASP A 166 14.30 6.15 -0.95
N PHE A 167 12.98 6.03 -0.76
CA PHE A 167 12.38 4.78 -0.34
C PHE A 167 12.60 3.68 -1.39
N VAL A 168 12.34 3.96 -2.67
CA VAL A 168 12.60 2.98 -3.76
C VAL A 168 14.08 2.76 -4.02
N GLU A 169 14.91 3.78 -3.85
CA GLU A 169 16.37 3.66 -3.97
C GLU A 169 16.95 2.76 -2.89
N ASN A 170 16.55 2.95 -1.64
CA ASN A 170 16.98 2.09 -0.53
C ASN A 170 16.50 0.65 -0.68
N ILE A 171 15.28 0.43 -1.20
CA ILE A 171 14.81 -0.92 -1.56
C ILE A 171 15.76 -1.53 -2.61
N TYR A 172 16.01 -0.83 -3.72
CA TYR A 172 16.90 -1.31 -4.77
C TYR A 172 18.30 -1.63 -4.22
N GLN A 173 18.89 -0.74 -3.43
CA GLN A 173 20.23 -0.94 -2.86
C GLN A 173 20.28 -2.15 -1.93
N SER A 174 19.24 -2.41 -1.15
CA SER A 174 19.17 -3.60 -0.29
C SER A 174 19.08 -4.92 -1.06
N CYS A 175 18.69 -4.88 -2.34
CA CYS A 175 18.40 -6.04 -3.18
C CYS A 175 19.38 -6.23 -4.35
N SER A 176 20.18 -5.22 -4.68
CA SER A 176 20.98 -5.16 -5.91
C SER A 176 22.06 -6.23 -6.05
N GLY A 177 22.46 -6.85 -4.93
CA GLY A 177 23.43 -7.94 -4.88
C GLY A 177 22.84 -9.34 -4.81
N VAL A 178 21.52 -9.49 -4.59
CA VAL A 178 20.90 -10.80 -4.28
C VAL A 178 20.95 -11.72 -5.49
N HIS A 179 21.51 -12.91 -5.32
CA HIS A 179 21.77 -13.85 -6.41
C HIS A 179 20.80 -15.05 -6.43
N PHE A 180 20.13 -15.24 -7.58
CA PHE A 180 19.27 -16.39 -7.82
C PHE A 180 20.05 -17.54 -8.48
N ALA A 181 20.46 -18.49 -7.66
CA ALA A 181 21.34 -19.60 -8.09
C ALA A 181 20.77 -20.42 -9.25
N SER A 182 19.45 -20.66 -9.29
CA SER A 182 18.82 -21.48 -10.32
C SER A 182 18.92 -20.88 -11.73
N ALA A 183 18.99 -19.55 -11.83
CA ALA A 183 19.16 -18.83 -13.11
C ALA A 183 20.58 -18.29 -13.30
N ASN A 184 21.47 -18.44 -12.30
CA ASN A 184 22.79 -17.83 -12.26
C ASN A 184 22.78 -16.32 -12.58
N GLN A 185 21.80 -15.60 -12.03
CA GLN A 185 21.56 -14.17 -12.29
C GLN A 185 21.17 -13.44 -11.01
N ARG A 186 21.34 -12.11 -10.99
CA ARG A 186 20.84 -11.30 -9.87
C ARG A 186 19.32 -11.18 -9.97
N VAL A 187 18.62 -11.32 -8.84
CA VAL A 187 17.15 -11.28 -8.83
C VAL A 187 16.63 -9.97 -9.39
N ILE A 188 17.30 -8.86 -9.08
CA ILE A 188 16.92 -7.53 -9.55
C ILE A 188 16.98 -7.41 -11.08
N GLU A 189 17.90 -8.12 -11.74
CA GLU A 189 17.99 -8.11 -13.21
C GLU A 189 16.80 -8.83 -13.83
N ILE A 190 16.38 -9.95 -13.22
CA ILE A 190 15.18 -10.70 -13.62
C ILE A 190 13.94 -9.83 -13.42
N PHE A 191 13.88 -9.07 -12.32
CA PHE A 191 12.76 -8.18 -12.00
C PHE A 191 12.79 -6.84 -12.75
N CYS A 192 13.72 -6.64 -13.69
CA CYS A 192 13.87 -5.37 -14.42
C CYS A 192 13.67 -5.53 -15.94
N GLY A 193 13.12 -6.67 -16.36
CA GLY A 193 12.75 -6.92 -17.75
C GLY A 193 13.92 -6.74 -18.72
N SER A 194 13.69 -5.98 -19.79
CA SER A 194 14.69 -5.73 -20.83
C SER A 194 15.90 -4.92 -20.37
N TYR A 195 15.84 -4.24 -19.22
CA TYR A 195 16.98 -3.49 -18.71
C TYR A 195 18.08 -4.40 -18.17
N GLY A 196 17.74 -5.59 -17.64
CA GLY A 196 18.69 -6.56 -17.11
C GLY A 196 19.76 -5.92 -16.21
N ALA A 197 21.03 -6.10 -16.56
CA ALA A 197 22.18 -5.55 -15.83
C ALA A 197 22.22 -4.02 -15.75
N SER A 198 21.53 -3.30 -16.64
CA SER A 198 21.41 -1.84 -16.61
C SER A 198 20.30 -1.34 -15.67
N CYS A 199 19.75 -2.20 -14.81
CA CYS A 199 18.68 -1.84 -13.90
C CYS A 199 19.12 -0.78 -12.87
N ASN A 200 18.19 0.10 -12.50
CA ASN A 200 18.28 1.00 -11.35
C ASN A 200 16.91 1.06 -10.65
N ALA A 201 16.80 1.78 -9.52
CA ALA A 201 15.56 1.84 -8.74
C ALA A 201 14.34 2.27 -9.57
N VAL A 202 14.48 3.33 -10.36
CA VAL A 202 13.39 3.85 -11.21
C VAL A 202 12.98 2.82 -12.27
N ARG A 203 13.94 2.22 -12.98
CA ARG A 203 13.68 1.20 -14.01
C ARG A 203 13.02 -0.05 -13.42
N LEU A 204 13.47 -0.48 -12.24
CA LEU A 204 12.89 -1.61 -11.53
C LEU A 204 11.41 -1.37 -11.25
N PHE A 205 11.08 -0.27 -10.56
CA PHE A 205 9.68 0.01 -10.20
C PHE A 205 8.81 0.26 -11.42
N ASN A 206 9.30 0.98 -12.43
CA ASN A 206 8.57 1.14 -13.69
C ASN A 206 8.26 -0.20 -14.35
N TYR A 207 9.20 -1.15 -14.39
CA TYR A 207 8.94 -2.49 -14.94
C TYR A 207 7.99 -3.32 -14.05
N LEU A 208 8.10 -3.22 -12.73
CA LEU A 208 7.15 -3.83 -11.79
C LEU A 208 5.73 -3.26 -11.92
N GLY A 209 5.57 -2.07 -12.50
CA GLY A 209 4.28 -1.45 -12.80
C GLY A 209 3.82 -1.60 -14.26
N ASP A 210 4.66 -2.12 -15.14
CA ASP A 210 4.39 -2.18 -16.59
C ASP A 210 3.51 -3.37 -16.94
N TYR A 211 2.19 -3.16 -16.96
CA TYR A 211 1.23 -4.19 -17.35
C TYR A 211 1.46 -4.73 -18.78
N THR A 212 2.01 -3.92 -19.68
CA THR A 212 2.17 -4.29 -21.09
C THR A 212 3.32 -5.29 -21.26
N ASN A 213 4.42 -5.08 -20.54
CA ASN A 213 5.66 -5.85 -20.70
C ASN A 213 5.99 -6.79 -19.53
N ASN A 214 5.18 -6.79 -18.47
CA ASN A 214 5.34 -7.66 -17.31
C ASN A 214 4.04 -8.42 -17.01
N GLU A 215 4.03 -9.71 -17.37
CA GLU A 215 2.87 -10.60 -17.17
C GLU A 215 2.53 -10.89 -15.69
N TYR A 216 3.40 -10.50 -14.76
CA TYR A 216 3.17 -10.62 -13.32
C TYR A 216 2.50 -9.37 -12.73
N THR A 217 2.40 -8.27 -13.49
CA THR A 217 1.72 -7.04 -13.07
C THR A 217 0.24 -7.12 -13.42
N PRO A 218 -0.69 -7.11 -12.44
CA PRO A 218 -2.12 -7.33 -12.68
C PRO A 218 -2.80 -6.18 -13.44
N LEU A 219 -2.33 -4.94 -13.28
CA LEU A 219 -2.85 -3.71 -13.88
C LEU A 219 -1.72 -2.69 -14.09
N ASN A 220 -1.93 -1.63 -14.88
CA ASN A 220 -0.85 -0.67 -15.13
C ASN A 220 -0.64 0.28 -13.94
N ILE A 221 0.58 0.36 -13.44
CA ILE A 221 0.96 1.20 -12.29
C ILE A 221 2.02 2.19 -12.73
N GLN A 222 1.64 3.47 -12.76
CA GLN A 222 2.53 4.58 -13.07
C GLN A 222 3.16 5.09 -11.78
N TYR A 223 4.43 4.77 -11.54
CA TYR A 223 5.13 5.25 -10.36
C TYR A 223 5.53 6.72 -10.52
N GLU A 224 5.09 7.54 -9.58
CA GLU A 224 5.45 8.96 -9.47
C GLU A 224 6.47 9.10 -8.33
N PHE A 225 7.76 9.26 -8.68
CA PHE A 225 8.87 9.30 -7.73
C PHE A 225 9.07 10.69 -7.15
N ILE A 226 8.55 10.92 -5.95
CA ILE A 226 8.56 12.21 -5.25
C ILE A 226 9.82 12.35 -4.40
N GLU A 227 10.47 13.51 -4.44
CA GLU A 227 11.66 13.78 -3.63
C GLU A 227 11.33 13.83 -2.13
N ASN A 228 12.33 13.61 -1.29
CA ASN A 228 12.14 13.60 0.15
C ASN A 228 11.59 14.92 0.69
N GLY A 229 10.54 14.81 1.52
CA GLY A 229 9.90 15.95 2.15
C GLY A 229 8.96 16.73 1.22
N GLU A 230 8.84 16.31 -0.04
CA GLU A 230 7.92 16.91 -1.01
C GLU A 230 6.59 16.15 -1.08
N THR A 231 5.58 16.83 -1.62
CA THR A 231 4.25 16.29 -1.91
C THR A 231 3.88 16.61 -3.35
N SER A 232 3.10 15.74 -4.00
CA SER A 232 2.56 16.00 -5.33
C SER A 232 1.12 16.46 -5.23
N GLY A 233 0.90 17.78 -5.15
CA GLY A 233 -0.44 18.34 -4.94
C GLY A 233 -1.03 17.87 -3.61
N ASN A 234 -2.15 17.15 -3.65
CA ASN A 234 -2.81 16.60 -2.45
C ASN A 234 -2.30 15.20 -2.06
N PHE A 235 -1.40 14.60 -2.84
CA PHE A 235 -0.90 13.26 -2.60
C PHE A 235 0.36 13.29 -1.72
N LYS A 236 0.34 12.48 -0.66
CA LYS A 236 1.48 12.20 0.21
C LYS A 236 2.14 10.92 -0.29
N PRO A 237 3.38 10.95 -0.78
CA PRO A 237 4.02 9.75 -1.30
C PRO A 237 4.18 8.69 -0.21
N LEU A 238 4.01 7.41 -0.56
CA LEU A 238 4.34 6.33 0.36
C LEU A 238 5.83 6.38 0.68
N ASN A 239 6.14 6.54 1.97
CA ASN A 239 7.48 6.54 2.49
C ASN A 239 7.50 5.73 3.79
N LYS A 240 8.17 4.58 3.77
CA LYS A 240 8.27 3.68 4.93
C LYS A 240 9.73 3.36 5.21
N THR A 241 10.02 3.00 6.45
CA THR A 241 11.37 2.65 6.86
C THR A 241 11.88 1.46 6.07
N THR A 242 13.11 1.57 5.54
CA THR A 242 13.89 0.49 4.92
C THR A 242 15.05 0.10 5.81
N ILE A 243 15.49 -1.14 5.70
CA ILE A 243 16.63 -1.67 6.44
C ILE A 243 17.79 -1.93 5.47
N PRO A 244 19.01 -1.43 5.71
CA PRO A 244 20.18 -1.77 4.89
C PRO A 244 20.44 -3.27 4.87
N CYS A 245 20.91 -3.83 3.75
CA CYS A 245 21.04 -5.30 3.61
C CYS A 245 22.03 -5.96 4.59
N HIS A 246 22.97 -5.19 5.15
CA HIS A 246 23.92 -5.67 6.16
C HIS A 246 23.33 -5.69 7.58
N GLU A 247 22.13 -5.16 7.77
CA GLU A 247 21.38 -5.19 9.02
C GLU A 247 20.28 -6.26 8.95
N ALA A 248 19.96 -6.82 10.12
CA ALA A 248 18.92 -7.84 10.25
C ALA A 248 17.53 -7.19 10.27
N ALA A 249 16.62 -7.72 9.45
CA ALA A 249 15.19 -7.51 9.70
C ALA A 249 14.78 -8.16 11.03
N LYS A 250 13.68 -7.68 11.62
CA LYS A 250 13.12 -8.21 12.88
C LYS A 250 12.94 -9.73 12.81
N ASP A 251 13.40 -10.43 13.85
CA ASP A 251 13.37 -11.89 13.98
C ASP A 251 14.04 -12.64 12.81
N ASN A 252 15.01 -12.01 12.14
CA ASN A 252 15.71 -12.56 10.99
C ASN A 252 17.23 -12.32 11.06
N TYR A 253 17.96 -12.73 10.02
CA TYR A 253 19.41 -12.55 9.90
C TYR A 253 19.76 -11.51 8.80
N PRO A 254 20.92 -10.82 8.92
CA PRO A 254 21.37 -9.91 7.88
C PRO A 254 21.79 -10.68 6.63
N CYS A 255 21.81 -10.01 5.48
CA CYS A 255 22.21 -10.66 4.23
C CYS A 255 23.70 -10.95 4.20
N THR A 256 24.08 -12.06 3.55
CA THR A 256 25.50 -12.46 3.44
C THR A 256 26.26 -11.53 2.49
N CYS A 257 27.60 -11.55 2.54
CA CYS A 257 28.43 -10.77 1.63
C CYS A 257 28.26 -11.16 0.15
N ALA A 258 27.82 -12.39 -0.13
CA ALA A 258 27.52 -12.84 -1.49
C ALA A 258 26.29 -12.16 -2.08
N ASP A 259 25.31 -11.81 -1.23
CA ASP A 259 24.06 -11.16 -1.63
C ASP A 259 24.02 -9.65 -1.30
N CYS A 260 24.97 -9.16 -0.52
CA CYS A 260 25.08 -7.76 -0.08
C CYS A 260 26.55 -7.36 0.13
N ALA A 261 27.13 -6.63 -0.84
CA ALA A 261 28.53 -6.21 -0.76
C ALA A 261 28.85 -5.35 0.47
N THR A 262 27.86 -4.63 1.02
CA THR A 262 28.05 -3.79 2.22
C THR A 262 28.13 -4.59 3.52
N SER A 263 27.79 -5.88 3.51
CA SER A 263 28.01 -6.79 4.64
C SER A 263 29.49 -7.12 4.87
N LEU A 264 30.37 -6.77 3.92
CA LEU A 264 31.81 -6.86 4.12
C LEU A 264 32.33 -5.76 5.07
N PRO A 265 33.35 -6.06 5.88
CA PRO A 265 34.10 -5.04 6.61
C PRO A 265 34.59 -3.95 5.65
N PRO A 266 34.65 -2.66 6.06
CA PRO A 266 35.04 -1.55 5.20
C PRO A 266 36.37 -1.76 4.45
N ASN A 267 37.34 -2.43 5.08
CA ASN A 267 38.67 -2.69 4.51
C ASN A 267 38.66 -3.71 3.35
N SER A 268 37.61 -4.54 3.25
CA SER A 268 37.47 -5.58 2.22
C SER A 268 36.66 -5.11 1.01
N ARG A 269 36.04 -3.91 1.06
CA ARG A 269 35.18 -3.38 -0.01
C ARG A 269 35.95 -2.76 -1.19
N LYS A 270 37.25 -2.48 -1.04
CA LYS A 270 38.10 -1.81 -2.06
C LYS A 270 38.82 -2.77 -3.02
N LEU A 271 38.61 -4.08 -2.88
CA LEU A 271 39.38 -5.12 -3.58
C LEU A 271 38.53 -5.95 -4.55
N GLY A 272 37.25 -5.61 -4.74
CA GLY A 272 36.32 -6.31 -5.62
C GLY A 272 35.78 -5.42 -6.72
#